data_AF-A0A5C4XT41-F1
#
_entry.id   AF-A0A5C4XT41-F1
#
_cell.length_a   1.000
_cell.length_b   1.000
_cell.length_c   1.000
_cell.angle_alpha   90.00
_cell.angle_beta   90.00
_cell.angle_gamma   90.00
#
_symmetry.space_group_name_H-M   'P 1'
#
loop_
_entity.id
_entity.type
_entity.pdbx_description
1 polymer ?
#
loop_
_entity_poly.entity_id
_entity_poly.type
_entity_poly.pdbx_seq_one_letter_code
_entity_poly.pdbx_strand_id
1 'polypeptide(L)'
;MKSRTLKVNKGFAITTGAAVAILALTVSPDAAERNNLLLASVQQGDCDRLAGSPYDQQRNGEFAPVNIADIGNQAVEACRMAFDTTGNPRFAYQLGRALNSVDEPDQAMSAYNTAVQNGYAAAMVNYGMLMGRLGDDKAEFAYYQKAADSGNTLAAYNLGVAYRDGLGTQPDVNKALQWFEKAAADGDDTAAFNIGAIYDEGQFVDADDQTAIAWYDLAAQRGNTDAMINLGIMYETGEGIAANAEKAAEMYRQAAAKGDLFGASKYAQFQELGIVPAPNQQGLEGVSSLVLKQGDVETPAKIGSDI
;
A
#
# COMPACT_ATOMS: atom_id res chain seq x y z
N MET A 1 4.67 28.86 59.66
CA MET A 1 4.12 27.88 58.69
C MET A 1 4.18 28.47 57.30
N LYS A 2 5.12 28.03 56.45
CA LYS A 2 5.23 28.48 55.06
C LYS A 2 4.47 27.47 54.18
N SER A 3 3.31 27.85 53.66
CA SER A 3 2.64 27.09 52.61
C SER A 3 3.22 27.49 51.26
N ARG A 4 3.89 26.54 50.59
CA ARG A 4 4.26 26.62 49.17
C ARG A 4 3.53 25.49 48.46
N THR A 5 2.42 25.82 47.80
CA THR A 5 1.73 24.90 46.89
C THR A 5 2.49 24.87 45.57
N LEU A 6 2.87 23.66 45.16
CA LEU A 6 3.70 23.37 44.00
C LEU A 6 2.99 23.68 42.68
N LYS A 7 3.78 24.20 41.73
CA LYS A 7 3.46 24.26 40.30
C LYS A 7 3.25 22.84 39.76
N VAL A 8 2.11 22.58 39.13
CA VAL A 8 1.89 21.37 38.34
C VAL A 8 2.52 21.59 36.96
N ASN A 9 3.63 20.90 36.70
CA ASN A 9 4.21 20.81 35.35
C ASN A 9 3.44 19.71 34.59
N LYS A 10 2.67 20.08 33.58
CA LYS A 10 2.09 19.13 32.62
C LYS A 10 3.21 18.65 31.70
N GLY A 11 3.74 17.45 31.95
CA GLY A 11 4.62 16.74 31.02
C GLY A 11 3.80 15.96 30.01
N PHE A 12 3.92 16.31 28.73
CA PHE A 12 3.50 15.49 27.60
C PHE A 12 4.39 14.24 27.54
N ALA A 13 3.80 13.04 27.47
CA ALA A 13 4.50 11.82 27.14
C ALA A 13 4.16 11.45 25.69
N ILE A 14 5.15 11.57 24.80
CA ILE A 14 5.14 10.99 23.45
C ILE A 14 5.76 9.60 23.63
N THR A 15 5.00 8.53 23.39
CA THR A 15 5.50 7.15 23.47
C THR A 15 5.53 6.52 22.08
N THR A 16 6.72 6.28 21.57
CA THR A 16 6.99 5.39 20.43
C THR A 16 7.38 4.00 20.93
N GLY A 17 6.70 2.97 20.42
CA GLY A 17 7.15 1.59 20.18
C GLY A 17 8.00 0.83 21.24
N ALA A 18 7.39 -0.22 21.80
CA ALA A 18 7.96 -1.40 22.44
C ALA A 18 8.87 -1.22 23.67
N ALA A 19 8.48 -1.90 24.75
CA ALA A 19 9.01 -1.85 26.12
C ALA A 19 8.80 -0.49 26.80
N VAL A 20 7.72 -0.42 27.57
CA VAL A 20 7.63 0.53 28.69
C VAL A 20 8.82 0.21 29.61
N ALA A 21 9.92 0.94 29.45
CA ALA A 21 10.88 1.12 30.52
C ALA A 21 10.14 1.92 31.59
N ILE A 22 9.47 1.18 32.48
CA ILE A 22 8.82 1.74 33.67
C ILE A 22 9.93 2.42 34.45
N LEU A 23 10.05 3.75 34.30
CA LEU A 23 10.74 4.56 35.29
C LEU A 23 9.95 4.34 36.59
N ALA A 24 10.52 3.53 37.47
CA ALA A 24 9.87 3.00 38.65
C ALA A 24 9.38 4.12 39.58
N LEU A 25 8.14 4.54 39.39
CA LEU A 25 7.26 4.94 40.48
C LEU A 25 6.61 3.64 40.97
N THR A 26 6.98 3.22 42.17
CA THR A 26 6.73 1.91 42.77
C THR A 26 5.27 1.70 43.18
N VAL A 27 4.34 1.73 42.23
CA VAL A 27 2.97 1.26 42.45
C VAL A 27 2.73 0.12 41.47
N SER A 28 2.79 -1.12 41.98
CA SER A 28 2.35 -2.28 41.21
C SER A 28 0.85 -2.15 40.98
N PRO A 29 0.36 -2.25 39.74
CA PRO A 29 -1.06 -2.11 39.46
C PRO A 29 -1.86 -3.18 40.22
N ASP A 30 -3.00 -2.77 40.75
CA ASP A 30 -3.90 -3.70 41.44
C ASP A 30 -4.55 -4.69 40.45
N ALA A 31 -5.36 -5.63 40.96
CA ALA A 31 -5.97 -6.65 40.11
C ALA A 31 -6.94 -6.06 39.06
N ALA A 32 -7.63 -4.97 39.39
CA ALA A 32 -8.55 -4.30 38.47
C ALA A 32 -7.75 -3.52 37.41
N GLU A 33 -6.69 -2.82 37.80
CA GLU A 33 -5.79 -2.11 36.89
C GLU A 33 -5.08 -3.08 35.93
N ARG A 34 -4.62 -4.24 36.42
CA ARG A 34 -4.05 -5.29 35.57
C ARG A 34 -5.06 -5.87 34.57
N ASN A 35 -6.29 -6.12 35.01
CA ASN A 35 -7.35 -6.59 34.10
C ASN A 35 -7.70 -5.53 33.05
N ASN A 36 -7.74 -4.25 33.42
CA ASN A 36 -7.99 -3.15 32.49
C ASN A 36 -6.85 -3.01 31.47
N LEU A 37 -5.59 -3.15 31.90
CA LEU A 37 -4.42 -3.16 31.01
C LEU A 37 -4.45 -4.33 30.02
N LEU A 38 -4.80 -5.53 30.49
CA LEU A 38 -4.96 -6.70 29.63
C LEU A 38 -6.09 -6.51 28.61
N LEU A 39 -7.24 -6.01 29.06
CA LEU A 39 -8.38 -5.75 28.18
C LEU A 39 -8.06 -4.70 27.12
N ALA A 40 -7.41 -3.60 27.51
CA ALA A 40 -6.93 -2.58 26.59
C ALA A 40 -5.94 -3.17 25.57
N SER A 41 -4.99 -4.00 26.01
CA SER A 41 -4.03 -4.66 25.11
C SER A 41 -4.72 -5.58 24.10
N VAL A 42 -5.75 -6.33 24.51
CA VAL A 42 -6.51 -7.22 23.61
C VAL A 42 -7.28 -6.40 22.57
N GLN A 43 -7.99 -5.35 22.99
CA GLN A 43 -8.77 -4.48 22.10
C GLN A 43 -7.88 -3.79 21.04
N GLN A 44 -6.69 -3.33 21.45
CA GLN A 44 -5.71 -2.74 20.54
C GLN A 44 -5.22 -3.75 19.49
N GLY A 45 -4.95 -4.98 19.92
CA GLY A 45 -4.52 -6.07 19.04
C GLY A 45 -5.58 -6.45 18.01
N ASP A 46 -6.86 -6.49 18.40
CA ASP A 46 -7.95 -6.80 17.48
C ASP A 46 -8.13 -5.73 16.39
N CYS A 47 -8.01 -4.44 16.73
CA CYS A 47 -8.05 -3.39 15.73
C CYS A 47 -6.88 -3.50 14.74
N ASP A 48 -5.64 -3.70 15.21
CA ASP A 48 -4.48 -3.88 14.33
C ASP A 48 -4.60 -5.11 13.42
N ARG A 49 -5.11 -6.21 13.96
CA ARG A 49 -5.31 -7.47 13.24
C ARG A 49 -6.36 -7.35 12.13
N LEU A 50 -7.38 -6.51 12.33
CA LEU A 50 -8.53 -6.38 11.43
C LEU A 50 -8.46 -5.17 10.48
N ALA A 51 -7.75 -4.10 10.87
CA ALA A 51 -7.68 -2.85 10.13
C ALA A 51 -6.33 -2.12 10.26
N GLY A 52 -5.25 -2.86 10.53
CA GLY A 52 -3.90 -2.33 10.56
C GLY A 52 -3.47 -1.76 9.20
N SER A 53 -2.93 -0.54 9.17
CA SER A 53 -2.48 0.10 7.92
C SER A 53 -1.01 -0.23 7.63
N PRO A 54 -0.63 -0.46 6.36
CA PRO A 54 0.78 -0.55 5.98
C PRO A 54 1.51 0.80 6.16
N TYR A 55 0.77 1.91 6.14
CA TYR A 55 1.31 3.27 6.31
C TYR A 55 1.30 3.75 7.77
N ASP A 56 0.84 2.91 8.70
CA ASP A 56 0.89 3.17 10.14
C ASP A 56 2.18 2.59 10.72
N GLN A 57 3.18 3.45 10.88
CA GLN A 57 4.47 3.09 11.49
C GLN A 57 4.37 2.73 12.97
N GLN A 58 3.27 3.10 13.64
CA GLN A 58 3.05 2.81 15.05
C GLN A 58 2.26 1.52 15.26
N ARG A 59 1.75 0.85 14.21
CA ARG A 59 0.97 -0.41 14.27
C ARG A 59 1.71 -1.51 15.05
N ASN A 60 0.99 -2.40 15.73
CA ASN A 60 1.59 -3.65 16.19
C ASN A 60 2.12 -4.46 14.99
N GLY A 61 3.45 -4.65 14.94
CA GLY A 61 4.15 -5.38 13.90
C GLY A 61 3.95 -6.90 13.94
N GLU A 62 3.34 -7.45 15.00
CA GLU A 62 2.97 -8.88 15.07
C GLU A 62 1.90 -9.26 14.04
N PHE A 63 1.08 -8.30 13.62
CA PHE A 63 0.06 -8.50 12.59
C PHE A 63 0.52 -7.94 11.25
N ALA A 64 0.25 -8.71 10.18
CA ALA A 64 0.39 -8.24 8.82
C ALA A 64 -0.56 -7.04 8.58
N PRO A 65 -0.17 -6.05 7.77
CA PRO A 65 -1.08 -4.98 7.39
C PRO A 65 -2.27 -5.52 6.58
N VAL A 66 -3.43 -4.89 6.74
CA VAL A 66 -4.69 -5.31 6.12
C VAL A 66 -5.02 -4.38 4.95
N ASN A 67 -5.24 -4.95 3.77
CA ASN A 67 -5.70 -4.21 2.60
C ASN A 67 -7.12 -3.71 2.84
N ILE A 68 -7.44 -2.53 2.34
CA ILE A 68 -8.75 -1.90 2.61
C ILE A 68 -9.93 -2.73 2.10
N ALA A 69 -9.74 -3.49 1.02
CA ALA A 69 -10.75 -4.39 0.45
C ALA A 69 -11.06 -5.60 1.35
N ASP A 70 -10.15 -5.95 2.26
CA ASP A 70 -10.29 -7.10 3.16
C ASP A 70 -10.84 -6.68 4.54
N ILE A 71 -11.07 -5.37 4.77
CA ILE A 71 -11.57 -4.86 6.05
C ILE A 71 -13.09 -5.00 6.11
N GLY A 72 -13.57 -5.90 6.97
CA GLY A 72 -15.00 -6.13 7.21
C GLY A 72 -15.58 -5.38 8.41
N ASN A 73 -16.92 -5.46 8.56
CA ASN A 73 -17.70 -4.79 9.63
C ASN A 73 -17.17 -5.00 11.06
N GLN A 74 -16.60 -6.17 11.36
CA GLN A 74 -16.04 -6.48 12.69
C GLN A 74 -14.89 -5.51 13.08
N ALA A 75 -14.16 -4.99 12.10
CA ALA A 75 -13.08 -4.05 12.34
C ALA A 75 -13.59 -2.71 12.89
N VAL A 76 -14.78 -2.27 12.50
CA VAL A 76 -15.38 -1.01 12.97
C VAL A 76 -15.59 -1.07 14.48
N GLU A 77 -16.20 -2.14 14.98
CA GLU A 77 -16.46 -2.29 16.42
C GLU A 77 -15.15 -2.44 17.20
N ALA A 78 -14.21 -3.26 16.72
CA ALA A 78 -12.91 -3.43 17.35
C ALA A 78 -12.13 -2.11 17.46
N CYS A 79 -12.02 -1.35 16.37
CA CYS A 79 -11.30 -0.09 16.35
C CYS A 79 -12.02 1.03 17.12
N ARG A 80 -13.36 1.04 17.11
CA ARG A 80 -14.13 1.98 17.93
C ARG A 80 -13.90 1.72 19.42
N MET A 81 -13.99 0.46 19.85
CA MET A 81 -13.72 0.08 21.23
C MET A 81 -12.28 0.42 21.64
N ALA A 82 -11.30 0.12 20.79
CA ALA A 82 -9.89 0.48 21.04
C ALA A 82 -9.72 2.01 21.18
N PHE A 83 -10.37 2.80 20.34
CA PHE A 83 -10.32 4.26 20.44
C PHE A 83 -11.01 4.78 21.69
N ASP A 84 -12.23 4.35 21.98
CA ASP A 84 -13.03 4.84 23.11
C ASP A 84 -12.36 4.50 24.46
N THR A 85 -11.73 3.32 24.57
CA THR A 85 -11.02 2.91 25.79
C THR A 85 -9.71 3.69 26.01
N THR A 86 -8.98 4.02 24.93
CA THR A 86 -7.60 4.53 25.04
C THR A 86 -7.47 6.02 24.79
N GLY A 87 -8.40 6.62 24.04
CA GLY A 87 -8.25 7.96 23.46
C GLY A 87 -7.08 8.10 22.48
N ASN A 88 -6.42 7.00 22.09
CA ASN A 88 -5.24 7.06 21.23
C ASN A 88 -5.66 7.35 19.78
N PRO A 89 -5.23 8.47 19.18
CA PRO A 89 -5.69 8.90 17.86
C PRO A 89 -5.28 7.95 16.72
N ARG A 90 -4.33 7.04 16.94
CA ARG A 90 -4.03 5.94 16.01
C ARG A 90 -5.27 5.06 15.76
N PHE A 91 -6.05 4.75 16.79
CA PHE A 91 -7.26 3.94 16.63
C PHE A 91 -8.40 4.72 16.00
N ALA A 92 -8.47 6.03 16.17
CA ALA A 92 -9.39 6.86 15.38
C ALA A 92 -9.04 6.82 13.89
N TYR A 93 -7.75 6.79 13.53
CA TYR A 93 -7.32 6.59 12.15
C TYR A 93 -7.74 5.23 11.58
N GLN A 94 -7.48 4.13 12.31
CA GLN A 94 -7.88 2.80 11.85
C GLN A 94 -9.40 2.61 11.83
N LEU A 95 -10.14 3.23 12.77
CA LEU A 95 -11.59 3.31 12.72
C LEU A 95 -12.06 4.04 11.46
N GLY A 96 -11.42 5.14 11.08
CA GLY A 96 -11.69 5.83 9.81
C GLY A 96 -11.49 4.92 8.59
N ARG A 97 -10.43 4.09 8.59
CA ARG A 97 -10.20 3.10 7.52
C ARG A 97 -11.32 2.07 7.45
N ALA A 98 -11.71 1.53 8.60
CA ALA A 98 -12.77 0.52 8.69
C ALA A 98 -14.15 1.08 8.30
N LEU A 99 -14.49 2.30 8.72
CA LEU A 99 -15.74 2.95 8.32
C LEU A 99 -15.77 3.24 6.81
N ASN A 100 -14.64 3.64 6.25
CA ASN A 100 -14.54 3.87 4.81
C ASN A 100 -14.67 2.57 3.99
N SER A 101 -14.23 1.42 4.50
CA SER A 101 -14.36 0.14 3.79
C SER A 101 -15.78 -0.44 3.81
N VAL A 102 -16.64 0.07 4.69
CA VAL A 102 -18.05 -0.36 4.82
C VAL A 102 -19.04 0.72 4.37
N ASP A 103 -18.57 1.64 3.53
CA ASP A 103 -19.38 2.72 2.92
C ASP A 103 -20.06 3.66 3.93
N GLU A 104 -19.37 3.98 5.05
CA GLU A 104 -19.79 4.97 6.06
C GLU A 104 -18.90 6.24 6.00
N PRO A 105 -18.89 7.00 4.89
CA PRO A 105 -17.91 8.06 4.63
C PRO A 105 -17.98 9.23 5.60
N ASP A 106 -19.17 9.63 6.06
CA ASP A 106 -19.34 10.74 7.01
C ASP A 106 -18.72 10.40 8.37
N GLN A 107 -18.93 9.17 8.84
CA GLN A 107 -18.34 8.68 10.08
C GLN A 107 -16.83 8.50 9.92
N ALA A 108 -16.38 7.99 8.78
CA ALA A 108 -14.97 7.85 8.46
C ALA A 108 -14.27 9.22 8.50
N MET A 109 -14.86 10.23 7.87
CA MET A 109 -14.37 11.61 7.87
C MET A 109 -14.25 12.17 9.29
N SER A 110 -15.26 11.93 10.14
CA SER A 110 -15.23 12.34 11.55
C SER A 110 -14.11 11.66 12.33
N ALA A 111 -13.90 10.36 12.12
CA ALA A 111 -12.83 9.59 12.76
C ALA A 111 -11.44 10.07 12.31
N TYR A 112 -11.24 10.31 11.00
CA TYR A 112 -9.99 10.87 10.48
C TYR A 112 -9.73 12.29 11.00
N ASN A 113 -10.73 13.16 11.00
CA ASN A 113 -10.59 14.51 11.57
C ASN A 113 -10.17 14.42 13.04
N THR A 114 -10.81 13.54 13.83
CA THR A 114 -10.47 13.32 15.23
C THR A 114 -9.00 12.90 15.38
N ALA A 115 -8.52 11.96 14.55
CA ALA A 115 -7.12 11.55 14.55
C ALA A 115 -6.17 12.73 14.20
N VAL A 116 -6.51 13.53 13.18
CA VAL A 116 -5.74 14.70 12.75
C VAL A 116 -5.66 15.77 13.85
N GLN A 117 -6.78 16.13 14.50
CA GLN A 117 -6.81 17.13 15.57
C GLN A 117 -5.97 16.71 16.78
N ASN A 118 -5.74 15.41 16.95
CA ASN A 118 -4.91 14.84 18.01
C ASN A 118 -3.49 14.50 17.53
N GLY A 119 -3.04 15.08 16.41
CA GLY A 119 -1.65 15.03 15.96
C GLY A 119 -1.25 13.76 15.21
N TYR A 120 -2.21 12.94 14.77
CA TYR A 120 -1.89 11.70 14.06
C TYR A 120 -1.71 11.92 12.55
N ALA A 121 -0.47 12.18 12.13
CA ALA A 121 -0.15 12.59 10.76
C ALA A 121 -0.61 11.59 9.67
N ALA A 122 -0.63 10.28 9.95
CA ALA A 122 -1.09 9.29 8.97
C ALA A 122 -2.57 9.47 8.57
N ALA A 123 -3.39 10.09 9.42
CA ALA A 123 -4.78 10.39 9.10
C ALA A 123 -4.95 11.61 8.18
N MET A 124 -3.94 12.48 8.08
CA MET A 124 -4.02 13.70 7.26
C MET A 124 -4.18 13.36 5.78
N VAL A 125 -3.55 12.30 5.29
CA VAL A 125 -3.69 11.87 3.88
C VAL A 125 -5.14 11.50 3.56
N ASN A 126 -5.74 10.61 4.36
CA ASN A 126 -7.13 10.18 4.15
C ASN A 126 -8.12 11.33 4.37
N TYR A 127 -7.89 12.18 5.37
CA TYR A 127 -8.75 13.34 5.60
C TYR A 127 -8.65 14.34 4.44
N GLY A 128 -7.45 14.64 3.95
CA GLY A 128 -7.22 15.49 2.79
C GLY A 128 -7.93 14.97 1.54
N MET A 129 -7.79 13.68 1.23
CA MET A 129 -8.47 13.05 0.10
C MET A 129 -10.00 13.18 0.17
N LEU A 130 -10.58 13.04 1.37
CA LEU A 130 -12.02 13.24 1.56
C LEU A 130 -12.43 14.71 1.34
N MET A 131 -11.61 15.68 1.76
CA MET A 131 -11.86 17.10 1.46
C MET A 131 -11.87 17.38 -0.04
N GLY A 132 -10.92 16.80 -0.79
CA GLY A 132 -10.89 16.90 -2.26
C GLY A 132 -12.13 16.30 -2.92
N ARG A 133 -12.58 15.13 -2.46
CA ARG A 133 -13.85 14.53 -2.93
C ARG A 133 -15.08 15.41 -2.67
N LEU A 134 -15.03 16.26 -1.65
CA LEU A 134 -16.06 17.26 -1.35
C LEU A 134 -15.85 18.58 -2.13
N GLY A 135 -14.84 18.65 -3.00
CA GLY A 135 -14.53 19.79 -3.87
C GLY A 135 -13.55 20.81 -3.29
N ASP A 136 -12.86 20.49 -2.19
CA ASP A 136 -11.84 21.36 -1.59
C ASP A 136 -10.40 20.87 -1.85
N ASP A 137 -9.99 20.96 -3.11
CA ASP A 137 -8.65 20.57 -3.58
C ASP A 137 -7.54 21.33 -2.84
N LYS A 138 -7.80 22.57 -2.40
CA LYS A 138 -6.84 23.36 -1.62
C LYS A 138 -6.62 22.78 -0.23
N ALA A 139 -7.69 22.33 0.42
CA ALA A 139 -7.57 21.62 1.68
C ALA A 139 -6.87 20.27 1.49
N GLU A 140 -7.20 19.51 0.44
CA GLU A 140 -6.52 18.26 0.11
C GLU A 140 -5.01 18.46 -0.02
N PHE A 141 -4.59 19.40 -0.87
CA PHE A 141 -3.19 19.77 -1.05
C PHE A 141 -2.52 20.18 0.27
N ALA A 142 -3.18 21.03 1.07
CA ALA A 142 -2.63 21.49 2.34
C ALA A 142 -2.44 20.35 3.36
N TYR A 143 -3.30 19.33 3.35
CA TYR A 143 -3.14 18.16 4.20
C TYR A 143 -2.04 17.22 3.70
N TYR A 144 -1.88 17.02 2.39
CA TYR A 144 -0.72 16.31 1.83
C TYR A 144 0.58 17.00 2.22
N GLN A 145 0.66 18.34 2.09
CA GLN A 145 1.83 19.10 2.51
C GLN A 145 2.19 18.88 3.99
N LYS A 146 1.23 19.05 4.90
CA LYS A 146 1.45 18.86 6.34
C LYS A 146 1.89 17.43 6.69
N ALA A 147 1.29 16.44 6.04
CA ALA A 147 1.61 15.04 6.26
C ALA A 147 3.02 14.69 5.74
N ALA A 148 3.37 15.18 4.54
CA ALA A 148 4.69 14.98 3.94
C ALA A 148 5.79 15.67 4.75
N ASP A 149 5.54 16.89 5.25
CA ASP A 149 6.46 17.61 6.14
C ASP A 149 6.67 16.88 7.49
N SER A 150 5.74 15.99 7.86
CA SER A 150 5.84 15.12 9.04
C SER A 150 6.49 13.77 8.74
N GLY A 151 7.05 13.58 7.54
CA GLY A 151 7.74 12.35 7.13
C GLY A 151 6.82 11.23 6.64
N ASN A 152 5.57 11.53 6.27
CA ASN A 152 4.69 10.51 5.69
C ASN A 152 5.03 10.26 4.21
N THR A 153 5.56 9.08 3.89
CA THR A 153 5.98 8.68 2.54
C THR A 153 4.84 8.72 1.51
N LEU A 154 3.65 8.23 1.87
CA LEU A 154 2.48 8.26 0.98
C LEU A 154 2.04 9.70 0.68
N ALA A 155 2.11 10.58 1.66
CA ALA A 155 1.84 12.00 1.46
C ALA A 155 2.88 12.67 0.56
N ALA A 156 4.16 12.31 0.69
CA ALA A 156 5.21 12.81 -0.19
C ALA A 156 4.94 12.39 -1.65
N TYR A 157 4.57 11.13 -1.88
CA TYR A 157 4.13 10.68 -3.21
C TYR A 157 2.92 11.48 -3.72
N ASN A 158 1.84 11.58 -2.93
CA ASN A 158 0.63 12.31 -3.33
C ASN A 158 0.91 13.80 -3.59
N LEU A 159 1.83 14.41 -2.84
CA LEU A 159 2.24 15.79 -3.06
C LEU A 159 3.03 15.94 -4.36
N GLY A 160 3.85 14.94 -4.71
CA GLY A 160 4.48 14.84 -6.02
C GLY A 160 3.45 14.86 -7.15
N VAL A 161 2.43 14.00 -7.06
CA VAL A 161 1.30 13.96 -8.01
C VAL A 161 0.57 15.31 -8.05
N ALA A 162 0.28 15.89 -6.88
CA ALA A 162 -0.44 17.15 -6.79
C ALA A 162 0.30 18.31 -7.47
N TYR A 163 1.64 18.36 -7.35
CA TYR A 163 2.45 19.32 -8.09
C TYR A 163 2.54 19.02 -9.57
N ARG A 164 2.59 17.76 -9.99
CA ARG A 164 2.58 17.40 -11.43
C ARG A 164 1.27 17.86 -12.10
N ASP A 165 0.15 17.59 -11.45
CA ASP A 165 -1.19 17.74 -12.04
C ASP A 165 -1.85 19.09 -11.69
N GLY A 166 -1.30 19.85 -10.74
CA GLY A 166 -1.88 21.12 -10.28
C GLY A 166 -3.08 20.96 -9.33
N LEU A 167 -3.13 19.89 -8.55
CA LEU A 167 -4.20 19.67 -7.56
C LEU A 167 -4.03 20.65 -6.38
N GLY A 168 -4.98 21.59 -6.23
CA GLY A 168 -4.96 22.58 -5.15
C GLY A 168 -3.81 23.60 -5.21
N THR A 169 -2.96 23.54 -6.24
CA THR A 169 -1.79 24.39 -6.48
C THR A 169 -1.61 24.66 -7.98
N GLN A 170 -0.67 25.53 -8.36
CA GLN A 170 -0.19 25.57 -9.75
C GLN A 170 0.72 24.37 -10.03
N PRO A 171 0.65 23.77 -11.25
CA PRO A 171 1.59 22.72 -11.66
C PRO A 171 3.05 23.17 -11.56
N ASP A 172 3.92 22.29 -11.07
CA ASP A 172 5.35 22.52 -10.86
C ASP A 172 6.12 21.17 -10.86
N VAL A 173 6.57 20.73 -12.04
CA VAL A 173 7.25 19.42 -12.18
C VAL A 173 8.52 19.31 -11.35
N ASN A 174 9.24 20.41 -11.13
CA ASN A 174 10.47 20.38 -10.34
C ASN A 174 10.16 20.06 -8.87
N LYS A 175 9.07 20.61 -8.33
CA LYS A 175 8.59 20.20 -7.00
C LYS A 175 8.03 18.79 -7.01
N ALA A 176 7.36 18.38 -8.08
CA ALA A 176 6.88 17.01 -8.21
C ALA A 176 8.04 16.00 -8.08
N LEU A 177 9.11 16.21 -8.86
CA LEU A 177 10.33 15.41 -8.80
C LEU A 177 10.96 15.39 -7.41
N GLN A 178 11.10 16.54 -6.74
CA GLN A 178 11.64 16.61 -5.38
C GLN A 178 10.82 15.78 -4.37
N TRP A 179 9.49 15.76 -4.49
CA TRP A 179 8.64 15.00 -3.60
C TRP A 179 8.59 13.52 -3.95
N PHE A 180 8.61 13.17 -5.24
CA PHE A 180 8.78 11.78 -5.66
C PHE A 180 10.14 11.23 -5.22
N GLU A 181 11.23 11.99 -5.32
CA GLU A 181 12.56 11.57 -4.88
C GLU A 181 12.59 11.26 -3.38
N LYS A 182 11.92 12.10 -2.56
CA LYS A 182 11.77 11.84 -1.13
C LYS A 182 10.98 10.56 -0.86
N ALA A 183 9.85 10.37 -1.53
CA ALA A 183 9.05 9.16 -1.37
C ALA A 183 9.82 7.91 -1.81
N ALA A 184 10.54 7.99 -2.93
CA ALA A 184 11.40 6.93 -3.42
C ALA A 184 12.60 6.67 -2.49
N ALA A 185 13.18 7.67 -1.84
CA ALA A 185 14.22 7.46 -0.84
C ALA A 185 13.70 6.61 0.34
N ASP A 186 12.43 6.77 0.71
CA ASP A 186 11.74 6.01 1.76
C ASP A 186 11.19 4.65 1.29
N GLY A 187 11.47 4.25 0.05
CA GLY A 187 11.11 2.92 -0.47
C GLY A 187 9.87 2.88 -1.36
N ASP A 188 9.21 4.01 -1.63
CA ASP A 188 8.06 4.05 -2.54
C ASP A 188 8.49 3.75 -3.98
N ASP A 189 8.06 2.60 -4.50
CA ASP A 189 8.42 2.10 -5.83
C ASP A 189 7.63 2.80 -6.94
N THR A 190 6.41 3.22 -6.64
CA THR A 190 5.54 3.97 -7.55
C THR A 190 6.06 5.39 -7.78
N ALA A 191 6.60 6.05 -6.75
CA ALA A 191 7.29 7.32 -6.87
C ALA A 191 8.54 7.20 -7.75
N ALA A 192 9.35 6.16 -7.54
CA ALA A 192 10.51 5.87 -8.40
C ALA A 192 10.09 5.66 -9.86
N PHE A 193 9.02 4.89 -10.11
CA PHE A 193 8.46 4.71 -11.44
C PHE A 193 8.02 6.05 -12.08
N ASN A 194 7.33 6.92 -11.34
CA ASN A 194 6.86 8.20 -11.87
C ASN A 194 8.03 9.14 -12.23
N ILE A 195 9.15 9.09 -11.51
CA ILE A 195 10.35 9.83 -11.90
C ILE A 195 10.88 9.28 -13.23
N GLY A 196 10.97 7.95 -13.35
CA GLY A 196 11.37 7.30 -14.60
C GLY A 196 10.52 7.73 -15.78
N ALA A 197 9.20 7.67 -15.62
CA ALA A 197 8.23 8.07 -16.65
C ALA A 197 8.35 9.55 -17.05
N ILE A 198 8.59 10.46 -16.10
CA ILE A 198 8.77 11.89 -16.41
C ILE A 198 9.96 12.12 -17.35
N TYR A 199 11.09 11.43 -17.12
CA TYR A 199 12.27 11.54 -17.97
C TYR A 199 12.18 10.72 -19.27
N ASP A 200 11.41 9.64 -19.27
CA ASP A 200 11.15 8.81 -20.45
C ASP A 200 10.25 9.55 -21.45
N GLU A 201 9.12 10.09 -20.98
CA GLU A 201 8.14 10.78 -21.82
C GLU A 201 8.63 12.14 -22.32
N GLY A 202 9.50 12.81 -21.57
CA GLY A 202 10.04 14.12 -21.93
C GLY A 202 9.00 15.25 -22.04
N GLN A 203 7.78 15.04 -21.51
CA GLN A 203 6.68 16.00 -21.65
C GLN A 203 6.87 17.23 -20.75
N PHE A 204 7.43 17.02 -19.56
CA PHE A 204 7.55 18.05 -18.52
C PHE A 204 8.99 18.56 -18.33
N VAL A 205 9.97 17.72 -18.62
CA VAL A 205 11.41 17.98 -18.62
C VAL A 205 12.00 17.41 -19.90
N ASP A 206 13.20 17.83 -20.30
CA ASP A 206 13.88 17.20 -21.44
C ASP A 206 14.04 15.69 -21.19
N ALA A 207 13.75 14.89 -22.21
CA ALA A 207 13.88 13.45 -22.11
C ALA A 207 15.33 13.03 -21.78
N ASP A 208 15.48 12.05 -20.90
CA ASP A 208 16.76 11.46 -20.52
C ASP A 208 16.60 9.97 -20.22
N ASP A 209 16.80 9.14 -21.24
CA ASP A 209 16.66 7.70 -21.14
C ASP A 209 17.56 7.10 -20.04
N GLN A 210 18.76 7.64 -19.80
CA GLN A 210 19.65 7.08 -18.77
C GLN A 210 19.06 7.30 -17.37
N THR A 211 18.51 8.49 -17.14
CA THR A 211 17.81 8.79 -15.89
C THR A 211 16.55 7.95 -15.78
N ALA A 212 15.76 7.83 -16.85
CA ALA A 212 14.57 6.98 -16.88
C ALA A 212 14.88 5.51 -16.51
N ILE A 213 15.87 4.92 -17.18
CA ILE A 213 16.32 3.54 -16.93
C ILE A 213 16.76 3.36 -15.48
N ALA A 214 17.53 4.28 -14.92
CA ALA A 214 18.00 4.18 -13.54
C ALA A 214 16.83 4.16 -12.53
N TRP A 215 15.82 5.00 -12.75
CA TRP A 215 14.63 5.07 -11.89
C TRP A 215 13.68 3.89 -12.10
N TYR A 216 13.48 3.44 -13.34
CA TYR A 216 12.74 2.21 -13.60
C TYR A 216 13.43 0.99 -12.98
N ASP A 217 14.76 0.90 -13.05
CA ASP A 217 15.50 -0.22 -12.44
C ASP A 217 15.34 -0.22 -10.92
N LEU A 218 15.42 0.94 -10.26
CA LEU A 218 15.13 1.07 -8.84
C LEU A 218 13.70 0.64 -8.48
N ALA A 219 12.70 1.06 -9.27
CA ALA A 219 11.30 0.70 -9.05
C ALA A 219 11.06 -0.82 -9.27
N ALA A 220 11.63 -1.39 -10.34
CA ALA A 220 11.54 -2.81 -10.65
C ALA A 220 12.19 -3.68 -9.57
N GLN A 221 13.38 -3.31 -9.07
CA GLN A 221 14.04 -4.00 -7.95
C GLN A 221 13.18 -4.01 -6.67
N ARG A 222 12.32 -3.00 -6.48
CA ARG A 222 11.36 -2.91 -5.37
C ARG A 222 10.02 -3.55 -5.66
N GLY A 223 9.85 -4.09 -6.87
CA GLY A 223 8.71 -4.91 -7.24
C GLY A 223 7.62 -4.19 -8.01
N ASN A 224 7.88 -2.97 -8.50
CA ASN A 224 6.97 -2.25 -9.37
C ASN A 224 6.86 -2.94 -10.74
N THR A 225 5.66 -3.39 -11.08
CA THR A 225 5.44 -4.18 -12.29
C THR A 225 5.49 -3.33 -13.57
N ASP A 226 4.99 -2.10 -13.53
CA ASP A 226 5.01 -1.20 -14.70
C ASP A 226 6.44 -0.85 -15.11
N ALA A 227 7.32 -0.62 -14.13
CA ALA A 227 8.75 -0.40 -14.35
C ALA A 227 9.43 -1.62 -14.99
N MET A 228 9.07 -2.84 -14.57
CA MET A 228 9.56 -4.07 -15.22
C MET A 228 9.10 -4.11 -16.69
N ILE A 229 7.86 -3.76 -16.98
CA ILE A 229 7.35 -3.72 -18.36
C ILE A 229 8.12 -2.70 -19.20
N ASN A 230 8.31 -1.47 -18.70
CA ASN A 230 9.03 -0.44 -19.44
C ASN A 230 10.49 -0.81 -19.69
N LEU A 231 11.20 -1.38 -18.70
CA LEU A 231 12.55 -1.91 -18.92
C LEU A 231 12.56 -3.08 -19.92
N GLY A 232 11.56 -3.95 -19.87
CA GLY A 232 11.39 -5.03 -20.83
C GLY A 232 11.29 -4.50 -22.26
N ILE A 233 10.49 -3.45 -22.46
CA ILE A 233 10.34 -2.78 -23.76
C ILE A 233 11.64 -2.12 -24.17
N MET A 234 12.31 -1.35 -23.30
CA MET A 234 13.58 -0.70 -23.60
C MET A 234 14.68 -1.70 -24.00
N TYR A 235 14.78 -2.85 -23.32
CA TYR A 235 15.69 -3.92 -23.74
C TYR A 235 15.25 -4.62 -25.04
N GLU A 236 13.95 -4.69 -25.33
CA GLU A 236 13.43 -5.25 -26.58
C GLU A 236 13.73 -4.34 -27.78
N THR A 237 13.52 -3.03 -27.63
CA THR A 237 13.66 -2.03 -28.70
C THR A 237 15.07 -1.48 -28.85
N GLY A 238 15.87 -1.48 -27.78
CA GLY A 238 17.16 -0.82 -27.72
C GLY A 238 17.08 0.70 -27.50
N GLU A 239 15.98 1.19 -26.95
CA GLU A 239 15.76 2.60 -26.61
C GLU A 239 16.52 2.95 -25.32
N GLY A 240 17.41 3.94 -25.38
CA GLY A 240 18.26 4.34 -24.26
C GLY A 240 19.30 3.32 -23.79
N ILE A 241 19.10 2.02 -24.06
CA ILE A 241 19.95 0.93 -23.62
C ILE A 241 20.21 -0.03 -24.78
N ALA A 242 21.36 -0.73 -24.77
CA ALA A 242 21.62 -1.74 -25.79
C ALA A 242 20.56 -2.85 -25.75
N ALA A 243 19.95 -3.13 -26.90
CA ALA A 243 18.96 -4.18 -27.03
C ALA A 243 19.49 -5.52 -26.51
N ASN A 244 18.68 -6.21 -25.71
CA ASN A 244 19.01 -7.48 -25.10
C ASN A 244 17.74 -8.30 -24.86
N ALA A 245 17.48 -9.23 -25.78
CA ALA A 245 16.26 -10.04 -25.75
C ALA A 245 16.15 -10.95 -24.51
N GLU A 246 17.28 -11.43 -23.96
CA GLU A 246 17.26 -12.24 -22.73
C GLU A 246 16.88 -11.39 -21.51
N LYS A 247 17.42 -10.17 -21.40
CA LYS A 247 17.05 -9.23 -20.33
C LYS A 247 15.60 -8.76 -20.47
N ALA A 248 15.13 -8.50 -21.69
CA ALA A 248 13.73 -8.18 -21.95
C ALA A 248 12.81 -9.32 -21.47
N ALA A 249 13.13 -10.56 -21.85
CA ALA A 249 12.38 -11.74 -21.41
C ALA A 249 12.38 -11.88 -19.89
N GLU A 250 13.51 -11.62 -19.22
CA GLU A 250 13.60 -11.67 -17.76
C GLU A 250 12.69 -10.63 -17.08
N MET A 251 12.67 -9.39 -17.56
CA MET A 251 11.77 -8.36 -17.04
C MET A 251 10.29 -8.77 -17.21
N TYR A 252 9.91 -9.25 -18.41
CA TYR A 252 8.55 -9.72 -18.67
C TYR A 252 8.16 -10.93 -17.81
N ARG A 253 9.10 -11.84 -17.55
CA ARG A 253 8.91 -12.99 -16.66
C ARG A 253 8.63 -12.56 -15.22
N GLN A 254 9.38 -11.58 -14.72
CA GLN A 254 9.20 -11.05 -13.37
C GLN A 254 7.82 -10.36 -13.22
N ALA A 255 7.41 -9.56 -14.20
CA ALA A 255 6.08 -8.97 -14.26
C ALA A 255 4.98 -10.05 -14.29
N ALA A 256 5.12 -11.07 -15.15
CA ALA A 256 4.19 -12.19 -15.24
C ALA A 256 4.05 -12.96 -13.92
N ALA A 257 5.16 -13.17 -13.20
CA ALA A 257 5.15 -13.82 -11.89
C ALA A 257 4.38 -13.03 -10.81
N LYS A 258 4.17 -11.72 -11.04
CA LYS A 258 3.34 -10.83 -10.21
C LYS A 258 1.90 -10.71 -10.71
N GLY A 259 1.52 -11.49 -11.73
CA GLY A 259 0.16 -11.54 -12.27
C GLY A 259 -0.11 -10.54 -13.40
N ASP A 260 0.91 -9.85 -13.92
CA ASP A 260 0.71 -8.94 -15.05
C ASP A 260 0.52 -9.69 -16.37
N LEU A 261 -0.59 -9.38 -17.05
CA LEU A 261 -1.01 -10.08 -18.26
C LEU A 261 -0.18 -9.67 -19.49
N PHE A 262 0.29 -8.43 -19.56
CA PHE A 262 1.11 -7.97 -20.67
C PHE A 262 2.49 -8.63 -20.63
N GLY A 263 3.13 -8.64 -19.47
CA GLY A 263 4.38 -9.36 -19.20
C GLY A 263 4.24 -10.85 -19.45
N ALA A 264 3.13 -11.47 -19.04
CA ALA A 264 2.85 -12.88 -19.33
C ALA A 264 2.75 -13.15 -20.85
N SER A 265 2.04 -12.29 -21.59
CA SER A 265 1.90 -12.41 -23.03
C SER A 265 3.23 -12.20 -23.77
N LYS A 266 4.00 -11.19 -23.37
CA LYS A 266 5.33 -10.92 -23.93
C LYS A 266 6.31 -12.04 -23.64
N TYR A 267 6.34 -12.56 -22.41
CA TYR A 267 7.19 -13.69 -22.05
C TYR A 267 6.84 -14.96 -22.87
N ALA A 268 5.55 -15.25 -23.06
CA ALA A 268 5.11 -16.35 -23.91
C ALA A 268 5.54 -16.17 -25.39
N GLN A 269 5.43 -14.96 -25.93
CA GLN A 269 5.93 -14.64 -27.27
C GLN A 269 7.43 -14.93 -27.39
N PHE A 270 8.23 -14.57 -26.39
CA PHE A 270 9.68 -14.84 -26.39
C PHE A 270 9.99 -16.34 -26.31
N GLN A 271 9.13 -17.14 -25.67
CA GLN A 271 9.20 -18.60 -25.68
C GLN A 271 8.91 -19.19 -27.06
N GLU A 272 7.87 -18.69 -27.75
CA GLU A 272 7.51 -19.11 -29.11
C GLU A 272 8.59 -18.79 -30.13
N LEU A 273 9.27 -17.65 -29.97
CA LEU A 273 10.39 -17.23 -30.80
C LEU A 273 11.70 -17.97 -30.48
N GLY A 274 11.72 -18.82 -29.45
CA GLY A 274 12.90 -19.58 -29.04
C GLY A 274 14.01 -18.73 -28.39
N ILE A 275 13.67 -17.53 -27.92
CA ILE A 275 14.61 -16.64 -27.21
C ILE A 275 14.87 -17.16 -25.79
N VAL A 276 13.83 -17.67 -25.14
CA VAL A 276 13.91 -18.35 -23.83
C VAL A 276 13.22 -19.72 -23.89
N PRO A 277 13.53 -20.66 -22.98
CA PRO A 277 12.97 -22.01 -23.04
C PRO A 277 11.44 -22.02 -22.98
N ALA A 278 10.82 -22.82 -23.84
CA ALA A 278 9.37 -23.07 -23.83
C ALA A 278 8.91 -23.66 -22.49
N PRO A 279 7.64 -23.45 -22.09
CA PRO A 279 7.11 -24.05 -20.87
C PRO A 279 7.30 -25.57 -20.89
N ASN A 280 7.81 -26.15 -19.80
CA ASN A 280 7.90 -27.60 -19.67
C ASN A 280 6.50 -28.21 -19.84
N GLN A 281 6.28 -28.93 -20.94
CA GLN A 281 4.99 -29.59 -21.22
C GLN A 281 4.64 -30.71 -20.22
N GLN A 282 5.55 -31.08 -19.31
CA GLN A 282 5.34 -32.12 -18.29
C GLN A 282 4.35 -31.72 -17.17
N GLY A 283 3.82 -30.49 -17.16
CA GLY A 283 2.82 -30.04 -16.19
C GLY A 283 1.39 -29.88 -16.73
N LEU A 284 1.17 -30.10 -18.03
CA LEU A 284 -0.11 -29.79 -18.70
C LEU A 284 -0.98 -31.01 -19.03
N GLU A 285 -0.58 -32.23 -18.63
CA GLU A 285 -1.41 -33.44 -18.77
C GLU A 285 -2.67 -33.47 -17.86
N GLY A 286 -2.96 -32.39 -17.14
CA GLY A 286 -4.06 -32.32 -16.17
C GLY A 286 -5.26 -31.43 -16.51
N VAL A 287 -5.25 -30.68 -17.62
CA VAL A 287 -6.39 -29.82 -18.01
C VAL A 287 -6.94 -30.27 -19.36
N SER A 288 -7.92 -31.17 -19.24
CA SER A 288 -8.79 -31.74 -20.25
C SER A 288 -9.05 -30.83 -21.45
N SER A 289 -8.40 -31.12 -22.57
CA SER A 289 -9.03 -30.94 -23.87
C SER A 289 -10.21 -31.90 -23.94
N LEU A 290 -11.37 -31.41 -24.38
CA LEU A 290 -12.59 -32.16 -24.66
C LEU A 290 -12.36 -33.10 -25.87
N VAL A 291 -11.51 -34.10 -25.71
CA VAL A 291 -11.34 -35.20 -26.66
C VAL A 291 -11.75 -36.47 -25.93
N LEU A 292 -12.94 -36.97 -26.27
CA LEU A 292 -13.39 -38.28 -25.80
C LEU A 292 -12.37 -39.33 -26.25
N LYS A 293 -11.81 -40.07 -25.30
CA LYS A 293 -10.94 -41.21 -25.60
C LYS A 293 -11.79 -42.33 -26.22
N GLN A 294 -11.19 -43.10 -27.12
CA GLN A 294 -11.85 -44.22 -27.79
C GLN A 294 -12.08 -45.35 -26.76
N GLY A 295 -13.21 -45.26 -26.06
CA GLY A 295 -13.61 -46.11 -24.94
C GLY A 295 -14.90 -45.65 -24.24
N ASP A 296 -15.30 -44.38 -24.40
CA ASP A 296 -16.49 -43.80 -23.73
C ASP A 296 -17.77 -43.77 -24.60
N VAL A 297 -17.86 -44.61 -25.64
CA VAL A 297 -19.13 -44.81 -26.38
C VAL A 297 -19.87 -45.99 -25.75
N GLU A 298 -20.99 -45.70 -25.10
CA GLU A 298 -21.95 -46.71 -24.66
C GLU A 298 -22.31 -47.64 -25.83
N THR A 299 -22.03 -48.94 -25.69
CA THR A 299 -22.59 -49.95 -26.58
C THR A 299 -24.12 -49.95 -26.43
N PRO A 300 -24.90 -49.85 -27.52
CA PRO A 300 -26.36 -49.88 -27.44
C PRO A 300 -26.81 -51.22 -26.84
N ALA A 301 -27.71 -51.15 -25.85
CA ALA A 301 -28.37 -52.31 -25.28
C ALA A 301 -29.05 -53.11 -26.41
N LYS A 302 -28.60 -54.34 -26.65
CA LYS A 302 -29.40 -55.34 -27.36
C LYS A 302 -30.61 -55.66 -26.49
N ILE A 303 -31.76 -55.09 -26.82
CA ILE A 303 -33.05 -55.67 -26.44
C ILE A 303 -33.22 -56.90 -27.33
N GLY A 304 -32.80 -58.05 -26.79
CA GLY A 304 -33.09 -59.37 -27.33
C GLY A 304 -34.49 -59.80 -26.92
N SER A 305 -35.19 -60.34 -27.91
CA SER A 305 -36.49 -61.01 -27.89
C SER A 305 -36.60 -62.18 -26.91
N ASP A 306 -37.76 -62.27 -26.26
CA ASP A 306 -38.56 -63.45 -25.88
C ASP A 306 -37.88 -64.63 -25.14
N ILE A 307 -38.27 -64.83 -23.87
CA ILE A 307 -39.21 -65.89 -23.36
C ILE A 307 -39.48 -65.61 -21.88
#